data_AF-A0A8S3CGP5-F1
#
_entry.id   AF-A0A8S3CGP5-F1
#
_cell.length_a   1.000
_cell.length_b   1.000
_cell.length_c   1.000
_cell.angle_alpha   90.00
_cell.angle_beta   90.00
_cell.angle_gamma   90.00
#
_symmetry.space_group_name_H-M   'P 1'
#
loop_
_entity.id
_entity.type
_entity.pdbx_description
1 polymer ?
#
loop_
_entity_poly.entity_id
_entity_poly.type
_entity_poly.pdbx_seq_one_letter_code
_entity_poly.pdbx_strand_id
1 'polypeptide(L)' 'KDGNEKLKDVTIIAATNRPDRIDPALMRPGRFHRLIYVPLPYEQTHLEIFQI' A
#
# COMPACT_ATOMS: atom_id res chain seq x y z
N LYS A 1 -15.57 24.49 2.06
CA LYS A 1 -16.52 23.35 2.08
C LYS A 1 -15.68 22.09 2.11
N ASP A 2 -15.32 21.66 3.31
CA ASP A 2 -14.39 20.55 3.51
C ASP A 2 -15.04 19.24 3.11
N GLY A 3 -14.36 18.49 2.22
CA GLY A 3 -14.75 17.20 1.66
C GLY A 3 -14.70 16.06 2.66
N ASN A 4 -15.46 16.19 3.75
CA ASN A 4 -15.54 15.24 4.85
C ASN A 4 -16.80 14.35 4.78
N GLU A 5 -17.27 14.01 3.59
CA GLU A 5 -18.05 12.77 3.46
C GLU A 5 -17.06 11.63 3.66
N LYS A 6 -16.92 11.20 4.93
CA LYS A 6 -16.20 9.99 5.29
C LYS A 6 -16.80 8.87 4.45
N LEU A 7 -16.03 8.34 3.50
CA LEU A 7 -16.37 7.14 2.75
C LEU A 7 -16.44 5.99 3.76
N LYS A 8 -17.60 5.79 4.39
CA LYS A 8 -17.74 4.93 5.57
C LYS A 8 -17.44 3.46 5.28
N ASP A 9 -17.38 3.07 4.01
CA ASP A 9 -17.17 1.67 3.58
C ASP A 9 -16.11 1.53 2.47
N VAL A 10 -15.23 2.53 2.27
CA VAL A 10 -14.19 2.46 1.23
C VAL A 10 -12.83 2.25 1.85
N THR A 11 -12.15 1.19 1.39
CA THR A 11 -10.73 0.97 1.66
C THR A 11 -9.91 1.38 0.44
N ILE A 12 -8.86 2.17 0.66
CA ILE A 12 -7.93 2.58 -0.41
C ILE A 12 -6.63 1.79 -0.23
N ILE A 13 -6.20 1.12 -1.30
CA ILE A 13 -4.89 0.49 -1.40
C ILE A 13 -4.11 1.21 -2.50
N ALA A 14 -2.86 1.57 -2.20
CA ALA A 14 -1.92 2.13 -3.16
C ALA A 14 -0.66 1.27 -3.22
N ALA A 15 -0.04 1.19 -4.40
CA ALA A 15 1.20 0.47 -4.64
C ALA A 15 2.17 1.34 -5.43
N THR A 16 3.47 1.28 -5.10
CA THR A 16 4.53 1.95 -5.84
C THR A 16 5.83 1.15 -5.79
N ASN A 17 6.58 1.16 -6.89
CA ASN A 17 7.95 0.64 -6.96
C ASN A 17 9.01 1.71 -6.64
N ARG A 18 8.59 2.95 -6.35
CA ARG A 18 9.47 4.10 -6.04
C ARG A 18 9.00 4.81 -4.77
N PRO A 19 9.17 4.20 -3.58
CA PRO A 19 8.70 4.78 -2.32
C PRO A 19 9.37 6.13 -1.99
N ASP A 20 10.58 6.36 -2.52
CA ASP A 20 11.34 7.60 -2.43
C ASP A 20 10.66 8.81 -3.11
N ARG A 21 9.69 8.57 -4.00
CA ARG A 21 8.99 9.62 -4.75
C ARG A 21 7.57 9.89 -4.27
N ILE A 22 7.16 9.29 -3.16
CA ILE A 22 5.86 9.56 -2.56
C ILE A 22 5.88 10.97 -1.96
N ASP A 23 4.84 11.75 -2.24
CA ASP A 23 4.64 13.05 -1.58
C ASP A 23 4.50 12.83 -0.06
N PRO A 24 5.35 13.45 0.79
CA PRO A 24 5.26 13.34 2.25
C PRO A 24 3.88 13.70 2.81
N ALA A 25 3.10 14.52 2.11
CA ALA A 25 1.74 14.87 2.49
C ALA A 25 0.81 13.66 2.61
N LEU A 26 1.04 12.60 1.82
CA LEU A 26 0.27 11.36 1.81
C LEU A 26 0.59 10.44 3.00
N MET A 27 1.73 10.68 3.66
CA MET A 27 2.21 9.93 4.82
C MET A 27 1.74 10.52 6.15
N ARG A 28 1.04 11.67 6.10
CA ARG A 28 0.51 12.33 7.29
C ARG A 28 -0.64 11.51 7.91
N PRO A 29 -0.84 11.59 9.24
CA PRO A 29 -2.00 11.00 9.90
C PRO A 29 -3.31 11.38 9.21
N GLY A 30 -4.21 10.42 9.00
CA GLY A 30 -5.47 10.60 8.27
C GLY A 30 -5.42 10.28 6.78
N ARG A 31 -4.26 9.85 6.24
CA ARG A 31 -4.07 9.42 4.84
C ARG A 31 -3.65 7.94 4.79
N PHE A 32 -2.44 7.61 4.33
CA PHE A 32 -1.94 6.24 4.38
C PHE A 32 -1.39 5.93 5.77
N HIS A 33 -2.12 5.11 6.51
CA HIS A 33 -1.75 4.71 7.88
C HIS A 33 -0.85 3.49 7.94
N ARG A 34 -0.86 2.64 6.90
CA ARG A 34 -0.11 1.37 6.87
C ARG A 34 0.77 1.33 5.63
N LEU A 35 2.06 1.06 5.85
CA LEU A 35 3.01 0.76 4.79
C LEU A 35 3.35 -0.73 4.88
N ILE A 36 3.21 -1.41 3.75
CA ILE A 36 3.55 -2.84 3.64
C ILE A 36 4.68 -2.93 2.62
N TYR A 37 5.84 -3.40 3.07
CA TYR A 37 6.94 -3.73 2.18
C TYR A 37 6.73 -5.13 1.61
N VAL A 38 6.85 -5.26 0.29
CA VAL A 38 6.82 -6.54 -0.41
C VAL A 38 8.25 -6.88 -0.82
N PRO A 39 8.92 -7.82 -0.13
CA PRO A 39 10.26 -8.25 -0.51
C PRO A 39 10.21 -9.09 -1.79
N LEU A 40 11.39 -9.33 -2.36
CA LEU A 40 11.53 -10.38 -3.36
C LEU A 40 11.15 -11.75 -2.76
N PRO A 41 10.48 -12.62 -3.52
CA PRO A 41 10.21 -13.98 -3.10
C PRO A 41 11.51 -14.73 -2.79
N TYR A 42 11.42 -15.65 -1.83
CA TYR A 42 12.50 -16.59 -1.51
C TYR A 42 12.27 -17.92 -2.25
N GLU A 43 13.25 -18.82 -2.25
CA GLU A 43 13.18 -20.10 -2.97
C GLU A 43 11.89 -20.88 -2.68
N GLN A 44 11.48 -20.96 -1.41
CA GLN A 44 10.23 -21.63 -1.02
C GLN A 44 8.98 -20.98 -1.65
N THR A 45 8.92 -19.64 -1.67
CA THR A 45 7.83 -18.89 -2.31
C THR A 45 7.81 -19.11 -3.81
N HIS A 46 8.97 -19.22 -4.46
CA HIS A 46 9.03 -19.56 -5.88
C HIS A 46 8.44 -20.94 -6.16
N LEU A 47 8.78 -21.95 -5.34
CA LEU A 47 8.22 -23.30 -5.47
C LEU A 47 6.69 -23.28 -5.32
N GLU A 48 6.15 -22.52 -4.37
CA GLU A 48 4.70 -22.35 -4.19
C GLU A 48 4.04 -21.65 -5.39
N ILE A 49 4.67 -20.63 -5.98
CA ILE A 49 4.15 -19.94 -7.17
C ILE A 49 4.04 -20.87 -8.38
N PHE A 50 4.98 -21.80 -8.55
CA PHE A 50 4.97 -22.73 -9.69
C PHE A 50 4.04 -23.94 -9.51
N GLN A 51 3.44 -24.10 -8.33
CA GLN A 51 2.48 -25.18 -8.02
C GLN A 51 1.01 -24.81 -8.33
N ILE A 52 0.77 -23.64 -8.96
CA ILE A 52 -0.55 -23.18 -9.38
C ILE A 52 -1.10 -24.02 -10.54
#